data_AF-A0A523V6R6-F1
#
_entry.id   AF-A0A523V6R6-F1
#
_cell.length_a   1.000
_cell.length_b   1.000
_cell.length_c   1.000
_cell.angle_alpha   90.00
_cell.angle_beta   90.00
_cell.angle_gamma   90.00
#
_symmetry.space_group_name_H-M   'P 1'
#
loop_
_entity.id
_entity.type
_entity.pdbx_description
1 polymer ?
#
loop_
_entity_poly.entity_id
_entity_poly.type
_entity_poly.pdbx_seq_one_letter_code
_entity_poly.pdbx_strand_id
1 'polypeptide(L)'
;MRHLFLFDIDSVLVDPQGYLKALQDTVAHFTRLMGVGELPPSAQEVRAFEAHGLTSEWDSAAACVAHVLLERLAAKPPSALPDILQAALSALAEAPLTLPPPAYGPLAQRIGALISPGTTVPEAALAVLWQDALTGEELAPVLPDLGQVLEQLLGHTYDFHRSPTTRHFQHLVLGDQAIRQTYGVEPDFDAAAYLETFDTRLLEERLGVRLHEASSRGALFVALYTARPCLPPSGAGTAPLGYSPEAEMARALARLDAFPIVGLGSLRWLAGESGESVDHLVKPSPVQALAAIGTAASGEVVSALRAAYALRREGKLRPPLRGLGDTTVHVFEDAPVGVEAARRAVRLLGQEDV
;
A
#
# COMPACT_ATOMS: atom_id res chain seq x y z
N MET A 1 19.59 22.83 21.31
CA MET A 1 18.50 22.57 20.36
C MET A 1 18.93 21.72 19.18
N ARG A 2 18.39 20.51 19.07
CA ARG A 2 18.51 19.60 17.91
C ARG A 2 17.31 19.79 16.97
N HIS A 3 17.54 19.69 15.65
CA HIS A 3 16.46 19.76 14.66
C HIS A 3 16.30 18.39 13.97
N LEU A 4 15.11 17.80 14.10
CA LEU A 4 14.74 16.56 13.41
C LEU A 4 13.78 16.89 12.27
N PHE A 5 14.05 16.44 11.06
CA PHE A 5 13.16 16.56 9.90
C PHE A 5 12.63 15.18 9.55
N LEU A 6 11.31 15.04 9.58
CA LEU A 6 10.60 13.82 9.22
C LEU A 6 9.82 14.08 7.94
N PHE A 7 10.14 13.33 6.89
CA PHE A 7 9.47 13.46 5.60
C PHE A 7 8.60 12.24 5.35
N ASP A 8 7.32 12.47 5.06
CA ASP A 8 6.57 11.52 4.24
C ASP A 8 7.15 11.46 2.82
N ILE A 9 6.81 10.42 2.08
CA ILE A 9 7.32 10.20 0.73
C ILE A 9 6.30 10.68 -0.30
N ASP A 10 5.07 10.18 -0.22
CA ASP A 10 4.06 10.39 -1.25
C ASP A 10 3.50 11.81 -1.16
N SER A 11 3.40 12.49 -2.30
CA SER A 11 3.00 13.90 -2.42
C SER A 11 3.88 14.90 -1.65
N VAL A 12 4.98 14.45 -1.04
CA VAL A 12 5.96 15.30 -0.32
C VAL A 12 7.32 15.27 -1.02
N LEU A 13 7.88 14.07 -1.24
CA LEU A 13 9.17 13.88 -1.90
C LEU A 13 9.00 13.40 -3.33
N VAL A 14 7.96 12.61 -3.60
CA VAL A 14 7.63 12.05 -4.92
C VAL A 14 6.14 12.16 -5.22
N ASP A 15 5.80 12.33 -6.48
CA ASP A 15 4.43 12.19 -6.99
C ASP A 15 4.20 10.72 -7.39
N PRO A 16 3.31 9.98 -6.71
CA PRO A 16 3.19 8.52 -6.81
C PRO A 16 2.39 8.04 -8.04
N GLN A 17 2.76 8.46 -9.24
CA GLN A 17 2.04 8.11 -10.46
C GLN A 17 2.20 6.63 -10.87
N GLY A 18 3.25 5.95 -10.39
CA GLY A 18 3.52 4.55 -10.68
C GLY A 18 2.42 3.60 -10.20
N TYR A 19 1.90 3.80 -8.99
CA TYR A 19 0.80 2.97 -8.47
C TYR A 19 -0.50 3.16 -9.24
N LEU A 20 -0.87 4.41 -9.51
CA LEU A 20 -2.06 4.73 -10.31
C LEU A 20 -1.99 4.04 -11.68
N LYS A 21 -0.85 4.17 -12.36
CA LYS A 21 -0.65 3.55 -13.67
C LYS A 21 -0.66 2.02 -13.60
N ALA A 22 -0.04 1.42 -12.58
CA ALA A 22 -0.04 -0.03 -12.37
C ALA A 22 -1.44 -0.57 -12.07
N LEU A 23 -2.25 0.15 -11.27
CA LEU A 23 -3.64 -0.20 -10.99
C LEU A 23 -4.46 -0.20 -12.29
N GLN A 24 -4.37 0.87 -13.08
CA GLN A 24 -5.07 0.98 -14.36
C GLN A 24 -4.69 -0.13 -15.31
N ASP A 25 -3.39 -0.39 -15.49
CA ASP A 25 -2.92 -1.43 -16.41
C ASP A 25 -3.26 -2.84 -15.93
N THR A 26 -3.30 -3.06 -14.62
CA THR A 26 -3.79 -4.33 -14.04
C THR A 26 -5.26 -4.55 -14.37
N VAL A 27 -6.12 -3.58 -14.12
CA VAL A 27 -7.55 -3.70 -14.46
C VAL A 27 -7.72 -3.86 -15.97
N ALA A 28 -7.00 -3.09 -16.78
CA ALA A 28 -7.02 -3.20 -18.24
C ALA A 28 -6.56 -4.58 -18.73
N HIS A 29 -5.56 -5.19 -18.09
CA HIS A 29 -5.09 -6.53 -18.41
C HIS A 29 -6.19 -7.57 -18.21
N PHE A 30 -6.78 -7.63 -17.02
CA PHE A 30 -7.81 -8.62 -16.71
C PHE A 30 -9.11 -8.40 -17.51
N THR A 31 -9.49 -7.16 -17.78
CA THR A 31 -10.68 -6.85 -18.59
C THR A 31 -10.48 -7.23 -20.07
N ARG A 32 -9.25 -7.12 -20.61
CA ARG A 32 -8.92 -7.70 -21.92
C ARG A 32 -9.04 -9.21 -21.91
N LEU A 33 -8.55 -9.88 -20.87
CA LEU A 33 -8.66 -11.34 -20.73
C LEU A 33 -10.12 -11.82 -20.63
N MET A 34 -11.07 -10.97 -20.22
CA MET A 34 -12.51 -11.25 -20.21
C MET A 34 -13.20 -11.05 -21.57
N GLY A 35 -12.48 -10.52 -22.57
CA GLY A 35 -13.03 -10.17 -23.87
C GLY A 35 -13.90 -8.91 -23.89
N VAL A 36 -13.68 -7.97 -22.95
CA VAL A 36 -14.45 -6.70 -22.87
C VAL A 36 -13.66 -5.44 -23.22
N GLY A 37 -12.40 -5.60 -23.64
CA GLY A 37 -11.51 -4.47 -23.91
C GLY A 37 -10.86 -3.94 -22.64
N GLU A 38 -10.43 -2.67 -22.66
CA GLU A 38 -9.76 -2.03 -21.53
C GLU A 38 -10.73 -1.12 -20.78
N LEU A 39 -11.03 -1.45 -19.53
CA LEU A 39 -11.93 -0.68 -18.67
C LEU A 39 -11.26 -0.29 -17.34
N PRO A 40 -10.14 0.44 -17.33
CA PRO A 40 -9.49 0.87 -16.09
C PRO A 40 -10.29 1.96 -15.37
N PRO A 41 -10.19 2.08 -14.03
CA PRO A 41 -10.71 3.24 -13.32
C PRO A 41 -9.92 4.51 -13.66
N SER A 42 -10.60 5.65 -13.72
CA SER A 42 -9.97 6.97 -13.81
C SER A 42 -9.32 7.37 -12.49
N ALA A 43 -8.39 8.33 -12.52
CA ALA A 43 -7.78 8.90 -11.31
C ALA A 43 -8.82 9.48 -10.34
N GLN A 44 -9.95 9.98 -10.84
CA GLN A 44 -11.03 10.49 -10.00
C GLN A 44 -11.77 9.35 -9.27
N GLU A 45 -11.95 8.20 -9.93
CA GLU A 45 -12.56 7.02 -9.33
C GLU A 45 -11.64 6.36 -8.32
N VAL A 46 -10.32 6.35 -8.56
CA VAL A 46 -9.33 5.91 -7.56
C VAL A 46 -9.38 6.79 -6.31
N ARG A 47 -9.45 8.12 -6.46
CA ARG A 47 -9.67 9.01 -5.31
C ARG A 47 -11.01 8.77 -4.60
N ALA A 48 -12.03 8.33 -5.34
CA ALA A 48 -13.31 7.96 -4.74
C ALA A 48 -13.19 6.66 -3.91
N PHE A 49 -12.40 5.68 -4.35
CA PHE A 49 -12.05 4.50 -3.56
C PHE A 49 -11.36 4.89 -2.24
N GLU A 50 -10.31 5.70 -2.32
CA GLU A 50 -9.57 6.20 -1.15
C GLU A 50 -10.49 6.94 -0.16
N ALA A 51 -11.34 7.83 -0.66
CA ALA A 51 -12.29 8.59 0.15
C ALA A 51 -13.30 7.71 0.90
N HIS A 52 -13.55 6.49 0.41
CA HIS A 52 -14.44 5.51 1.04
C HIS A 52 -13.68 4.40 1.78
N GLY A 53 -12.38 4.57 2.02
CA GLY A 53 -11.57 3.66 2.84
C GLY A 53 -10.89 2.52 2.08
N LEU A 54 -10.98 2.48 0.75
CA LEU A 54 -10.24 1.55 -0.10
C LEU A 54 -8.92 2.21 -0.52
N THR A 55 -7.97 2.25 0.40
CA THR A 55 -6.69 2.96 0.21
C THR A 55 -5.56 2.07 -0.31
N SER A 56 -5.86 0.81 -0.64
CA SER A 56 -4.91 -0.16 -1.19
C SER A 56 -5.24 -0.42 -2.66
N GLU A 57 -4.27 -0.26 -3.54
CA GLU A 57 -4.41 -0.58 -4.97
C GLU A 57 -4.62 -2.08 -5.19
N TRP A 58 -4.13 -2.93 -4.28
CA TRP A 58 -4.33 -4.39 -4.35
C TRP A 58 -5.82 -4.73 -4.22
N ASP A 59 -6.49 -4.09 -3.27
CA ASP A 59 -7.94 -4.26 -3.05
C ASP A 59 -8.74 -3.59 -4.17
N SER A 60 -8.34 -2.39 -4.56
CA SER A 60 -9.03 -1.62 -5.61
C SER A 60 -8.95 -2.33 -6.96
N ALA A 61 -7.80 -2.90 -7.33
CA ALA A 61 -7.63 -3.68 -8.56
C ALA A 61 -8.56 -4.91 -8.55
N ALA A 62 -8.56 -5.67 -7.46
CA ALA A 62 -9.38 -6.86 -7.31
C ALA A 62 -10.88 -6.52 -7.38
N ALA A 63 -11.33 -5.48 -6.67
CA ALA A 63 -12.71 -5.02 -6.69
C ALA A 63 -13.15 -4.54 -8.09
N CYS A 64 -12.29 -3.80 -8.79
CA CYS A 64 -12.58 -3.35 -10.16
C CYS A 64 -12.73 -4.52 -11.13
N VAL A 65 -11.80 -5.49 -11.07
CA VAL A 65 -11.82 -6.68 -11.93
C VAL A 65 -13.05 -7.54 -11.63
N ALA A 66 -13.37 -7.77 -10.37
CA ALA A 66 -14.54 -8.54 -9.96
C ALA A 66 -15.87 -7.86 -10.35
N HIS A 67 -15.94 -6.53 -10.24
CA HIS A 67 -17.11 -5.77 -10.69
C HIS A 67 -17.33 -5.90 -12.20
N VAL A 68 -16.28 -5.74 -13.00
CA VAL A 68 -16.39 -5.90 -14.47
C VAL A 68 -16.73 -7.34 -14.86
N LEU A 69 -16.23 -8.33 -14.12
CA LEU A 69 -16.62 -9.73 -14.31
C LEU A 69 -18.13 -9.92 -14.14
N LEU A 70 -18.73 -9.34 -13.09
CA LEU A 70 -20.19 -9.41 -12.88
C LEU A 70 -20.96 -8.71 -14.00
N GLU A 71 -20.57 -7.50 -14.38
CA GLU A 71 -21.19 -6.77 -15.50
C GLU A 71 -21.12 -7.58 -16.81
N ARG A 72 -19.99 -8.24 -17.06
CA ARG A 72 -19.78 -9.12 -18.22
C ARG A 72 -20.70 -10.34 -18.19
N LEU A 73 -20.84 -10.97 -17.03
CA LEU A 73 -21.71 -12.15 -16.88
C LEU A 73 -23.18 -11.76 -16.99
N ALA A 74 -23.60 -10.65 -16.38
CA ALA A 74 -24.98 -10.15 -16.44
C ALA A 74 -25.37 -9.78 -17.88
N ALA A 75 -24.48 -9.12 -18.62
CA ALA A 75 -24.74 -8.73 -20.01
C ALA A 75 -24.89 -9.92 -20.96
N LYS A 76 -24.17 -11.03 -20.71
CA LYS A 76 -24.22 -12.24 -21.53
C LYS A 76 -23.82 -13.47 -20.70
N PRO A 77 -24.77 -14.07 -19.97
CA PRO A 77 -24.49 -15.18 -19.07
C PRO A 77 -24.14 -16.44 -19.87
N PRO A 78 -23.03 -17.12 -19.55
CA PRO A 78 -22.72 -18.41 -20.15
C PRO A 78 -23.59 -19.51 -19.52
N SER A 79 -23.74 -20.64 -20.21
CA SER A 79 -24.46 -21.81 -19.66
C SER A 79 -23.71 -22.51 -18.52
N ALA A 80 -22.40 -22.30 -18.43
CA ALA A 80 -21.52 -22.77 -17.37
C ALA A 80 -20.33 -21.82 -17.25
N LEU A 81 -19.79 -21.67 -16.04
CA LEU A 81 -18.58 -20.90 -15.78
C LEU A 81 -17.56 -21.84 -15.15
N PRO A 82 -16.32 -21.93 -15.66
CA PRO A 82 -15.25 -22.59 -14.93
C PRO A 82 -15.04 -21.96 -13.54
N ASP A 83 -14.78 -22.78 -12.53
CA ASP A 83 -14.52 -22.34 -11.16
C ASP A 83 -13.11 -21.76 -10.96
N ILE A 84 -12.18 -22.02 -11.89
CA ILE A 84 -10.82 -21.44 -11.89
C ILE A 84 -10.81 -20.14 -12.69
N LEU A 85 -10.33 -19.04 -12.08
CA LEU A 85 -10.34 -17.70 -12.67
C LEU A 85 -9.80 -17.70 -14.12
N GLN A 86 -8.59 -18.22 -14.34
CA GLN A 86 -7.97 -18.18 -15.67
C GLN A 86 -8.80 -18.90 -16.74
N ALA A 87 -9.42 -20.03 -16.38
CA ALA A 87 -10.30 -20.78 -17.28
C ALA A 87 -11.60 -20.01 -17.52
N ALA A 88 -12.15 -19.37 -16.49
CA ALA A 88 -13.33 -18.52 -16.59
C ALA A 88 -13.10 -17.34 -17.54
N LEU A 89 -12.00 -16.60 -17.38
CA LEU A 89 -11.64 -15.47 -18.25
C LEU A 89 -11.49 -15.94 -19.70
N SER A 90 -10.76 -17.04 -19.92
CA SER A 90 -10.55 -17.62 -21.25
C SER A 90 -11.88 -18.02 -21.91
N ALA A 91 -12.80 -18.65 -21.17
CA ALA A 91 -14.13 -19.01 -21.68
C ALA A 91 -14.98 -17.77 -22.05
N LEU A 92 -14.89 -16.69 -21.27
CA LEU A 92 -15.60 -15.44 -21.56
C LEU A 92 -15.04 -14.73 -22.80
N ALA A 93 -13.73 -14.83 -23.03
CA ALA A 93 -13.04 -14.23 -24.17
C ALA A 93 -13.44 -14.82 -25.53
N GLU A 94 -13.88 -16.08 -25.58
CA GLU A 94 -14.39 -16.73 -26.80
C GLU A 94 -15.65 -16.05 -27.36
N ALA A 95 -16.35 -15.27 -26.54
CA ALA A 95 -17.53 -14.52 -26.91
C ALA A 95 -17.38 -13.06 -26.48
N PRO A 96 -16.49 -12.28 -27.13
CA PRO A 96 -16.19 -10.92 -26.72
C PRO A 96 -17.43 -10.04 -26.84
N LEU A 97 -17.53 -9.03 -25.98
CA LEU A 97 -18.61 -8.05 -26.02
C LEU A 97 -18.12 -6.69 -25.55
N THR A 98 -18.82 -5.63 -25.94
CA THR A 98 -18.54 -4.28 -25.48
C THR A 98 -19.43 -3.97 -24.29
N LEU A 99 -18.83 -3.58 -23.17
CA LEU A 99 -19.55 -3.07 -22.01
C LEU A 99 -19.54 -1.54 -22.00
N PRO A 100 -20.54 -0.89 -21.38
CA PRO A 100 -20.42 0.51 -21.00
C PRO A 100 -19.30 0.70 -19.95
N PRO A 101 -18.78 1.93 -19.77
CA PRO A 101 -17.86 2.23 -18.68
C PRO A 101 -18.43 1.80 -17.31
N PRO A 102 -17.68 1.04 -16.50
CA PRO A 102 -18.15 0.58 -15.20
C PRO A 102 -18.37 1.73 -14.22
N ALA A 103 -19.34 1.59 -13.32
CA ALA A 103 -19.67 2.61 -12.32
C ALA A 103 -18.83 2.43 -11.04
N TYR A 104 -17.53 2.74 -11.11
CA TYR A 104 -16.62 2.51 -9.98
C TYR A 104 -16.89 3.40 -8.76
N GLY A 105 -17.35 4.64 -8.95
CA GLY A 105 -17.71 5.53 -7.84
C GLY A 105 -18.81 4.96 -6.93
N PRO A 106 -19.97 4.56 -7.47
CA PRO A 106 -21.00 3.85 -6.71
C PRO A 106 -20.50 2.55 -6.05
N LEU A 107 -19.64 1.78 -6.72
CA LEU A 107 -19.02 0.60 -6.12
C LEU A 107 -18.20 0.97 -4.87
N ALA A 108 -17.33 1.98 -4.98
CA ALA A 108 -16.52 2.48 -3.87
C ALA A 108 -17.37 2.85 -2.65
N GLN A 109 -18.47 3.58 -2.89
CA GLN A 109 -19.40 3.98 -1.83
C GLN A 109 -20.02 2.77 -1.12
N ARG A 110 -20.46 1.77 -1.87
CA ARG A 110 -21.10 0.57 -1.31
C ARG A 110 -20.12 -0.29 -0.50
N ILE A 111 -18.89 -0.45 -0.99
CA ILE A 111 -17.83 -1.15 -0.24
C ILE A 111 -17.50 -0.38 1.04
N GLY A 112 -17.28 0.93 0.92
CA GLY A 112 -16.96 1.79 2.06
C GLY A 112 -18.03 1.78 3.17
N ALA A 113 -19.30 1.62 2.81
CA ALA A 113 -20.39 1.53 3.77
C ALA A 113 -20.34 0.26 4.65
N LEU A 114 -19.61 -0.78 4.23
CA LEU A 114 -19.44 -2.03 4.99
C LEU A 114 -18.11 -2.11 5.75
N ILE A 115 -17.15 -1.23 5.45
CA ILE A 115 -15.87 -1.18 6.16
C ILE A 115 -16.11 -0.74 7.60
N SER A 116 -15.71 -1.57 8.55
CA SER A 116 -15.85 -1.31 9.98
C SER A 116 -14.79 -2.08 10.77
N PRO A 117 -14.56 -1.78 12.06
CA PRO A 117 -13.61 -2.54 12.87
C PRO A 117 -13.93 -4.04 12.85
N GLY A 118 -13.03 -4.85 12.30
CA GLY A 118 -13.19 -6.30 12.15
C GLY A 118 -13.66 -6.76 10.77
N THR A 119 -14.01 -5.84 9.86
CA THR A 119 -14.30 -6.14 8.45
C THR A 119 -13.26 -5.46 7.57
N THR A 120 -12.48 -6.26 6.86
CA THR A 120 -11.45 -5.80 5.92
C THR A 120 -12.07 -5.32 4.60
N VAL A 121 -11.31 -4.55 3.83
CA VAL A 121 -11.74 -4.07 2.51
C VAL A 121 -12.10 -5.22 1.55
N PRO A 122 -11.31 -6.30 1.43
CA PRO A 122 -11.65 -7.39 0.53
C PRO A 122 -12.92 -8.15 0.95
N GLU A 123 -13.14 -8.33 2.26
CA GLU A 123 -14.37 -8.93 2.79
C GLU A 123 -15.60 -8.07 2.46
N ALA A 124 -15.48 -6.75 2.63
CA ALA A 124 -16.53 -5.80 2.26
C ALA A 124 -16.82 -5.83 0.74
N ALA A 125 -15.77 -5.86 -0.09
CA ALA A 125 -15.89 -5.96 -1.54
C ALA A 125 -16.56 -7.27 -1.98
N LEU A 126 -16.15 -8.40 -1.40
CA LEU A 126 -16.75 -9.70 -1.66
C LEU A 126 -18.23 -9.72 -1.25
N ALA A 127 -18.57 -9.17 -0.08
CA ALA A 127 -19.97 -9.11 0.37
C ALA A 127 -20.85 -8.28 -0.58
N VAL A 128 -20.37 -7.11 -1.03
CA VAL A 128 -21.08 -6.24 -1.99
C VAL A 128 -21.31 -6.98 -3.32
N LEU A 129 -20.26 -7.55 -3.88
CA LEU A 129 -20.30 -8.18 -5.20
C LEU A 129 -21.05 -9.53 -5.18
N TRP A 130 -20.94 -10.28 -4.10
CA TRP A 130 -21.73 -11.49 -3.92
C TRP A 130 -23.23 -11.17 -3.80
N GLN A 131 -23.58 -10.10 -3.09
CA GLN A 131 -24.97 -9.64 -3.02
C GLN A 131 -25.49 -9.26 -4.42
N ASP A 132 -24.70 -8.57 -5.24
CA ASP A 132 -25.07 -8.24 -6.62
C ASP A 132 -25.32 -9.50 -7.45
N ALA A 133 -24.41 -10.49 -7.34
CA ALA A 133 -24.54 -11.76 -8.02
C ALA A 133 -25.84 -12.50 -7.65
N LEU A 134 -26.19 -12.52 -6.37
CA LEU A 134 -27.43 -13.16 -5.88
C LEU A 134 -28.71 -12.46 -6.37
N THR A 135 -28.65 -11.16 -6.65
CA THR A 135 -29.81 -10.41 -7.16
C THR A 135 -30.01 -10.52 -8.68
N GLY A 136 -28.98 -10.91 -9.43
CA GLY A 136 -29.07 -11.14 -10.87
C GLY A 136 -29.62 -12.53 -11.18
N GLU A 137 -30.91 -12.64 -11.54
CA GLU A 137 -31.54 -13.92 -11.88
C GLU A 137 -30.81 -14.64 -13.01
N GLU A 138 -30.22 -13.89 -13.94
CA GLU A 138 -29.43 -14.38 -15.06
C GLU A 138 -28.13 -15.09 -14.65
N LEU A 139 -27.63 -14.81 -13.44
CA LEU A 139 -26.40 -15.41 -12.91
C LEU A 139 -26.66 -16.71 -12.15
N ALA A 140 -27.92 -17.03 -11.84
CA ALA A 140 -28.30 -18.22 -11.08
C ALA A 140 -27.65 -19.53 -11.57
N PRO A 141 -27.51 -19.80 -12.89
CA PRO A 141 -26.88 -21.02 -13.39
C PRO A 141 -25.38 -21.16 -13.05
N VAL A 142 -24.68 -20.05 -12.79
CA VAL A 142 -23.23 -20.01 -12.61
C VAL A 142 -22.80 -19.58 -11.20
N LEU A 143 -23.75 -19.31 -10.30
CA LEU A 143 -23.47 -18.81 -8.95
C LEU A 143 -22.43 -19.64 -8.16
N PRO A 144 -22.48 -20.99 -8.12
CA PRO A 144 -21.51 -21.77 -7.35
C PRO A 144 -20.07 -21.54 -7.82
N ASP A 145 -19.84 -21.59 -9.13
CA ASP A 145 -18.51 -21.43 -9.75
C ASP A 145 -18.06 -19.96 -9.66
N LEU A 146 -18.99 -19.02 -9.86
CA LEU A 146 -18.75 -17.59 -9.66
C LEU A 146 -18.27 -17.27 -8.24
N GLY A 147 -18.83 -17.93 -7.21
CA GLY A 147 -18.37 -17.80 -5.83
C GLY A 147 -16.89 -18.18 -5.68
N GLN A 148 -16.45 -19.26 -6.33
CA GLN A 148 -15.05 -19.68 -6.32
C GLN A 148 -14.14 -18.69 -7.06
N VAL A 149 -14.61 -18.12 -8.17
CA VAL A 149 -13.87 -17.12 -8.94
C VAL A 149 -13.73 -15.81 -8.16
N LEU A 150 -14.79 -15.36 -7.48
CA LEU A 150 -14.75 -14.18 -6.63
C LEU A 150 -13.82 -14.37 -5.43
N GLU A 151 -13.81 -15.55 -4.81
CA GLU A 151 -12.88 -15.88 -3.73
C GLU A 151 -11.42 -15.84 -4.19
N GLN A 152 -11.11 -16.30 -5.41
CA GLN A 152 -9.76 -16.18 -6.00
C GLN A 152 -9.33 -14.73 -6.21
N LEU A 153 -10.26 -13.84 -6.56
CA LEU A 153 -9.97 -12.41 -6.76
C LEU A 153 -9.84 -11.65 -5.43
N LEU A 154 -10.75 -11.89 -4.48
CA LEU A 154 -10.96 -11.04 -3.31
C LEU A 154 -10.54 -11.69 -1.99
N GLY A 155 -10.42 -13.01 -1.91
CA GLY A 155 -10.14 -13.71 -0.64
C GLY A 155 -8.71 -13.45 -0.11
N HIS A 156 -7.75 -13.16 -0.99
CA HIS A 156 -6.32 -13.10 -0.64
C HIS A 156 -5.57 -11.93 -1.28
N THR A 157 -6.19 -10.75 -1.42
CA THR A 157 -5.62 -9.58 -2.11
C THR A 157 -4.23 -9.15 -1.58
N TYR A 158 -3.87 -9.47 -0.35
CA TYR A 158 -2.57 -9.15 0.25
C TYR A 158 -1.49 -10.23 0.06
N ASP A 159 -1.82 -11.37 -0.58
CA ASP A 159 -0.92 -12.48 -0.81
C ASP A 159 -0.49 -12.52 -2.28
N PHE A 160 0.77 -12.17 -2.55
CA PHE A 160 1.36 -12.18 -3.89
C PHE A 160 1.30 -13.54 -4.60
N HIS A 161 1.33 -14.65 -3.87
CA HIS A 161 1.33 -15.99 -4.47
C HIS A 161 -0.07 -16.49 -4.77
N ARG A 162 -1.09 -15.94 -4.10
CA ARG A 162 -2.48 -16.39 -4.20
C ARG A 162 -3.39 -15.43 -4.94
N SER A 163 -3.15 -14.12 -4.87
CA SER A 163 -3.92 -13.11 -5.59
C SER A 163 -3.34 -12.86 -6.99
N PRO A 164 -4.06 -13.21 -8.06
CA PRO A 164 -3.59 -12.99 -9.42
C PRO A 164 -3.52 -11.50 -9.78
N THR A 165 -4.44 -10.68 -9.26
CA THR A 165 -4.42 -9.22 -9.47
C THR A 165 -3.24 -8.57 -8.78
N THR A 166 -2.97 -8.92 -7.52
CA THR A 166 -1.82 -8.39 -6.77
C THR A 166 -0.50 -8.86 -7.35
N ARG A 167 -0.42 -10.12 -7.79
CA ARG A 167 0.75 -10.64 -8.52
C ARG A 167 1.03 -9.80 -9.75
N HIS A 168 0.04 -9.59 -10.62
CA HIS A 168 0.21 -8.79 -11.84
C HIS A 168 0.59 -7.33 -11.52
N PHE A 169 -0.10 -6.71 -10.56
CA PHE A 169 0.17 -5.36 -10.11
C PHE A 169 1.61 -5.19 -9.62
N GLN A 170 2.09 -6.11 -8.77
CA GLN A 170 3.45 -6.07 -8.23
C GLN A 170 4.52 -6.22 -9.33
N HIS A 171 4.27 -7.02 -10.37
CA HIS A 171 5.18 -7.09 -11.52
C HIS A 171 5.33 -5.74 -12.22
N LEU A 172 4.24 -4.98 -12.37
CA LEU A 172 4.29 -3.64 -12.95
C LEU A 172 4.98 -2.64 -12.01
N VAL A 173 4.62 -2.63 -10.73
CA VAL A 173 5.17 -1.71 -9.72
C VAL A 173 6.68 -1.86 -9.58
N LEU A 174 7.15 -3.09 -9.39
CA LEU A 174 8.54 -3.39 -9.05
C LEU A 174 9.42 -3.65 -10.27
N GLY A 175 8.85 -4.16 -11.37
CA GLY A 175 9.64 -4.68 -12.48
C GLY A 175 10.29 -6.03 -12.21
N ASP A 176 10.83 -6.62 -13.27
CA ASP A 176 11.27 -8.02 -13.30
C ASP A 176 12.42 -8.35 -12.31
N GLN A 177 13.40 -7.47 -12.18
CA GLN A 177 14.54 -7.67 -11.27
C GLN A 177 14.12 -7.66 -9.80
N ALA A 178 13.31 -6.67 -9.41
CA ALA A 178 12.87 -6.54 -8.04
C ALA A 178 11.84 -7.62 -7.65
N ILE A 179 11.05 -8.16 -8.60
CA ILE A 179 10.23 -9.34 -8.36
C ILE A 179 11.07 -10.56 -7.96
N ARG A 180 12.14 -10.86 -8.72
CA ARG A 180 13.04 -11.99 -8.39
C ARG A 180 13.63 -11.85 -6.99
N GLN A 181 14.05 -10.64 -6.63
CA GLN A 181 14.67 -10.36 -5.33
C GLN A 181 13.66 -10.38 -4.17
N THR A 182 12.47 -9.83 -4.39
CA THR A 182 11.44 -9.68 -3.35
C THR A 182 10.73 -11.00 -3.07
N TYR A 183 10.35 -11.74 -4.11
CA TYR A 183 9.48 -12.91 -3.98
C TYR A 183 10.16 -14.24 -4.29
N GLY A 184 11.40 -14.23 -4.80
CA GLY A 184 12.14 -15.45 -5.11
C GLY A 184 11.52 -16.28 -6.24
N VAL A 185 10.77 -15.64 -7.13
CA VAL A 185 10.10 -16.27 -8.28
C VAL A 185 10.66 -15.73 -9.58
N GLU A 186 10.56 -16.51 -10.65
CA GLU A 186 10.73 -15.94 -11.99
C GLU A 186 9.56 -15.00 -12.31
N PRO A 187 9.82 -13.83 -12.93
CA PRO A 187 8.77 -12.90 -13.35
C PRO A 187 7.88 -13.55 -14.41
N ASP A 188 6.58 -13.30 -14.31
CA ASP A 188 5.59 -13.81 -15.28
C ASP A 188 5.75 -13.16 -16.67
N PHE A 189 6.25 -11.93 -16.69
CA PHE A 189 6.48 -11.13 -17.89
C PHE A 189 7.57 -10.08 -17.64
N ASP A 190 8.17 -9.62 -18.73
CA ASP A 190 9.12 -8.50 -18.70
C ASP A 190 8.37 -7.19 -18.44
N ALA A 191 8.76 -6.47 -17.40
CA ALA A 191 8.22 -5.17 -17.06
C ALA A 191 9.32 -4.26 -16.52
N ALA A 192 9.32 -3.01 -16.99
CA ALA A 192 10.06 -1.94 -16.32
C ALA A 192 9.35 -1.61 -15.00
N ALA A 193 10.11 -1.16 -14.00
CA ALA A 193 9.56 -0.75 -12.72
C ALA A 193 8.73 0.54 -12.89
N TYR A 194 7.41 0.46 -12.67
CA TYR A 194 6.52 1.61 -12.81
C TYR A 194 6.83 2.71 -11.78
N LEU A 195 7.28 2.34 -10.58
CA LEU A 195 7.74 3.32 -9.59
C LEU A 195 8.97 4.09 -10.05
N GLU A 196 9.82 3.54 -10.91
CA GLU A 196 10.97 4.26 -11.48
C GLU A 196 10.60 5.03 -12.76
N THR A 197 9.62 4.50 -13.49
CA THR A 197 9.24 5.02 -14.82
C THR A 197 8.27 6.19 -14.74
N PHE A 198 7.32 6.13 -13.80
CA PHE A 198 6.20 7.07 -13.75
C PHE A 198 6.23 7.98 -12.53
N ASP A 199 6.76 7.56 -11.37
CA ASP A 199 6.89 8.48 -10.24
C ASP A 199 7.78 9.66 -10.62
N THR A 200 7.43 10.85 -10.12
CA THR A 200 8.23 12.05 -10.38
C THR A 200 8.76 12.64 -9.08
N ARG A 201 10.01 13.10 -9.11
CA ARG A 201 10.62 13.76 -7.94
C ARG A 201 10.00 15.14 -7.73
N LEU A 202 9.46 15.38 -6.54
CA LEU A 202 8.96 16.70 -6.12
C LEU A 202 10.03 17.55 -5.43
N LEU A 203 11.03 16.91 -4.81
CA LEU A 203 12.12 17.62 -4.16
C LEU A 203 13.09 18.25 -5.18
N GLU A 204 13.24 19.58 -5.13
CA GLU A 204 14.23 20.28 -5.95
C GLU A 204 15.66 19.84 -5.62
N GLU A 205 16.49 19.67 -6.65
CA GLU A 205 17.88 19.19 -6.50
C GLU A 205 18.71 20.04 -5.54
N ARG A 206 18.59 21.37 -5.62
CA ARG A 206 19.30 22.30 -4.71
C ARG A 206 18.90 22.10 -3.25
N LEU A 207 17.65 21.72 -2.98
CA LEU A 207 17.18 21.46 -1.61
C LEU A 207 17.71 20.13 -1.11
N GLY A 208 17.73 19.11 -1.96
CA GLY A 208 18.36 17.82 -1.67
C GLY A 208 19.83 17.97 -1.26
N VAL A 209 20.63 18.75 -2.02
CA VAL A 209 22.04 19.04 -1.67
C VAL A 209 22.15 19.73 -0.31
N ARG A 210 21.31 20.75 -0.06
CA ARG A 210 21.31 21.46 1.23
C ARG A 210 20.95 20.57 2.41
N LEU A 211 20.03 19.62 2.25
CA LEU A 211 19.69 18.64 3.29
C LEU A 211 20.89 17.77 3.63
N HIS A 212 21.59 17.24 2.62
CA HIS A 212 22.79 16.42 2.81
C HIS A 212 23.92 17.21 3.50
N GLU A 213 24.19 18.44 3.06
CA GLU A 213 25.20 19.29 3.68
C GLU A 213 24.86 19.67 5.13
N ALA A 214 23.60 19.97 5.42
CA ALA A 214 23.17 20.29 6.78
C ALA A 214 23.28 19.05 7.68
N SER A 215 22.94 17.88 7.14
CA SER A 215 23.02 16.61 7.87
C SER A 215 24.45 16.17 8.13
N SER A 216 25.34 16.25 7.15
CA SER A 216 26.75 15.88 7.32
C SER A 216 27.51 16.77 8.31
N ARG A 217 27.07 18.02 8.49
CA ARG A 217 27.58 18.94 9.52
C ARG A 217 26.93 18.75 10.90
N GLY A 218 26.00 17.81 11.05
CA GLY A 218 25.26 17.58 12.30
C GLY A 218 24.29 18.72 12.67
N ALA A 219 24.00 19.63 11.74
CA ALA A 219 23.05 20.72 11.95
C ALA A 219 21.59 20.26 11.79
N LEU A 220 21.37 19.16 11.07
CA LEU A 220 20.07 18.58 10.81
C LEU A 220 20.11 17.05 10.89
N PHE A 221 19.06 16.46 11.42
CA PHE A 221 18.89 15.02 11.50
C PHE A 221 17.62 14.63 10.76
N VAL A 222 17.69 13.65 9.86
CA VAL A 222 16.61 13.36 8.91
C VAL A 222 16.18 11.90 9.02
N ALA A 223 14.89 11.64 8.93
CA ALA A 223 14.34 10.31 8.67
C ALA A 223 13.16 10.42 7.70
N LEU A 224 12.99 9.39 6.87
CA LEU A 224 11.82 9.22 6.02
C LEU A 224 10.84 8.29 6.73
N TYR A 225 9.55 8.57 6.68
CA TYR A 225 8.52 7.71 7.28
C TYR A 225 7.30 7.67 6.36
N THR A 226 6.87 6.49 5.93
CA THR A 226 5.91 6.37 4.82
C THR A 226 5.01 5.14 5.00
N ALA A 227 3.83 5.16 4.39
CA ALA A 227 2.98 3.98 4.27
C ALA A 227 3.47 3.00 3.19
N ARG A 228 4.39 3.41 2.30
CA ARG A 228 4.94 2.49 1.29
C ARG A 228 5.57 1.26 1.95
N PRO A 229 5.41 0.06 1.33
CA PRO A 229 6.26 -1.08 1.60
C PRO A 229 7.74 -0.70 1.55
N CYS A 230 8.53 -1.31 2.43
CA CYS A 230 9.97 -1.12 2.47
C CYS A 230 10.64 -2.41 2.91
N LEU A 231 11.96 -2.44 2.85
CA LEU A 231 12.75 -3.53 3.42
C LEU A 231 12.59 -3.60 4.95
N PRO A 232 12.88 -4.75 5.59
CA PRO A 232 12.97 -4.82 7.05
C PRO A 232 14.05 -3.85 7.56
N PRO A 233 13.97 -3.40 8.82
CA PRO A 233 14.84 -2.35 9.32
C PRO A 233 16.31 -2.81 9.32
N SER A 234 17.22 -1.93 8.88
CA SER A 234 18.65 -2.23 8.82
C SER A 234 19.18 -2.65 10.19
N GLY A 235 19.88 -3.79 10.25
CA GLY A 235 20.41 -4.36 11.50
C GLY A 235 19.48 -5.35 12.21
N ALA A 236 18.27 -5.61 11.69
CA ALA A 236 17.37 -6.62 12.24
C ALA A 236 17.83 -8.07 11.99
N GLY A 237 18.71 -8.31 11.00
CA GLY A 237 19.12 -9.65 10.58
C GLY A 237 18.01 -10.46 9.88
N THR A 238 16.86 -9.85 9.61
CA THR A 238 15.75 -10.45 8.88
C THR A 238 16.04 -10.49 7.38
N ALA A 239 15.76 -11.63 6.74
CA ALA A 239 15.87 -11.74 5.29
C ALA A 239 14.86 -10.81 4.59
N PRO A 240 15.23 -10.18 3.46
CA PRO A 240 14.36 -9.25 2.75
C PRO A 240 13.22 -9.94 1.97
N LEU A 241 13.19 -11.27 1.91
CA LEU A 241 12.17 -12.01 1.16
C LEU A 241 10.77 -11.69 1.69
N GLY A 242 9.87 -11.27 0.79
CA GLY A 242 8.51 -10.83 1.08
C GLY A 242 8.36 -9.34 1.45
N TYR A 243 9.45 -8.57 1.45
CA TYR A 243 9.44 -7.12 1.71
C TYR A 243 9.75 -6.36 0.42
N SER A 244 8.74 -5.76 -0.19
CA SER A 244 8.94 -4.99 -1.42
C SER A 244 9.67 -3.66 -1.13
N PRO A 245 10.70 -3.30 -1.91
CA PRO A 245 11.57 -2.15 -1.64
C PRO A 245 11.01 -0.82 -2.17
N GLU A 246 9.69 -0.62 -2.08
CA GLU A 246 8.99 0.49 -2.76
C GLU A 246 9.37 1.86 -2.19
N ALA A 247 9.58 1.97 -0.88
CA ALA A 247 10.09 3.16 -0.22
C ALA A 247 11.58 3.43 -0.56
N GLU A 248 12.38 2.37 -0.72
CA GLU A 248 13.78 2.49 -1.14
C GLU A 248 13.88 3.04 -2.56
N MET A 249 13.01 2.59 -3.47
CA MET A 249 12.93 3.10 -4.85
C MET A 249 12.56 4.59 -4.87
N ALA A 250 11.55 4.99 -4.09
CA ALA A 250 11.19 6.41 -3.96
C ALA A 250 12.30 7.26 -3.32
N ARG A 251 13.00 6.72 -2.31
CA ARG A 251 14.15 7.39 -1.69
C ARG A 251 15.28 7.61 -2.70
N ALA A 252 15.57 6.62 -3.54
CA ALA A 252 16.57 6.72 -4.60
C ALA A 252 16.17 7.77 -5.65
N LEU A 253 14.89 7.78 -6.07
CA LEU A 253 14.35 8.81 -6.97
C LEU A 253 14.47 10.23 -6.37
N ALA A 254 14.20 10.37 -5.08
CA ALA A 254 14.37 11.61 -4.33
C ALA A 254 15.86 11.97 -4.09
N ARG A 255 16.79 11.06 -4.40
CA ARG A 255 18.24 11.16 -4.13
C ARG A 255 18.55 11.38 -2.65
N LEU A 256 17.86 10.64 -1.78
CA LEU A 256 17.96 10.74 -0.32
C LEU A 256 18.51 9.46 0.33
N ASP A 257 19.34 8.70 -0.40
CA ASP A 257 19.84 7.36 0.01
C ASP A 257 20.59 7.35 1.35
N ALA A 258 21.15 8.49 1.76
CA ALA A 258 21.83 8.64 3.05
C ALA A 258 20.87 8.62 4.25
N PHE A 259 19.58 8.86 4.04
CA PHE A 259 18.60 9.00 5.11
C PHE A 259 17.84 7.68 5.37
N PRO A 260 17.62 7.32 6.65
CA PRO A 260 16.95 6.08 7.02
C PRO A 260 15.44 6.14 6.77
N ILE A 261 14.85 4.97 6.50
CA ILE A 261 13.42 4.80 6.24
C ILE A 261 12.76 4.10 7.43
N VAL A 262 11.59 4.59 7.83
CA VAL A 262 10.62 3.93 8.72
C VAL A 262 9.32 3.73 7.94
N GLY A 263 9.32 2.73 7.06
CA GLY A 263 8.19 2.39 6.19
C GLY A 263 7.35 1.22 6.70
N LEU A 264 6.44 0.71 5.88
CA LEU A 264 5.56 -0.40 6.26
C LEU A 264 6.32 -1.70 6.56
N GLY A 265 7.44 -1.97 5.87
CA GLY A 265 8.31 -3.12 6.19
C GLY A 265 8.91 -3.06 7.59
N SER A 266 9.31 -1.87 8.03
CA SER A 266 9.77 -1.64 9.41
C SER A 266 8.69 -1.94 10.45
N LEU A 267 7.44 -1.56 10.16
CA LEU A 267 6.30 -1.81 11.04
C LEU A 267 5.85 -3.27 11.00
N ARG A 268 5.89 -3.93 9.84
CA ARG A 268 5.63 -5.38 9.70
C ARG A 268 6.61 -6.20 10.52
N TRP A 269 7.89 -5.86 10.44
CA TRP A 269 8.92 -6.48 11.28
C TRP A 269 8.61 -6.29 12.78
N LEU A 270 8.28 -5.06 13.19
CA LEU A 270 7.96 -4.75 14.59
C LEU A 270 6.70 -5.51 15.07
N ALA A 271 5.67 -5.59 14.24
CA ALA A 271 4.44 -6.35 14.50
C ALA A 271 4.75 -7.84 14.71
N GLY A 272 5.60 -8.42 13.86
CA GLY A 272 6.06 -9.81 14.02
C GLY A 272 6.80 -10.04 15.34
N GLU A 273 7.71 -9.13 15.72
CA GLU A 273 8.44 -9.19 17.00
C GLU A 273 7.53 -9.04 18.23
N SER A 274 6.44 -8.28 18.11
CA SER A 274 5.57 -7.93 19.23
C SER A 274 4.28 -8.74 19.32
N GLY A 275 3.96 -9.54 18.31
CA GLY A 275 2.70 -10.26 18.19
C GLY A 275 1.49 -9.35 17.97
N GLU A 276 1.69 -8.15 17.41
CA GLU A 276 0.61 -7.18 17.13
C GLU A 276 0.31 -7.11 15.62
N SER A 277 -0.89 -6.65 15.25
CA SER A 277 -1.19 -6.36 13.84
C SER A 277 -0.48 -5.09 13.39
N VAL A 278 0.03 -5.08 12.15
CA VAL A 278 0.62 -3.90 11.53
C VAL A 278 -0.36 -2.72 11.46
N ASP A 279 -1.66 -2.99 11.30
CA ASP A 279 -2.72 -1.98 11.23
C ASP A 279 -2.84 -1.15 12.52
N HIS A 280 -2.40 -1.71 13.65
CA HIS A 280 -2.36 -1.00 14.93
C HIS A 280 -1.10 -0.15 15.13
N LEU A 281 -0.11 -0.31 14.26
CA LEU A 281 1.20 0.36 14.32
C LEU A 281 1.34 1.48 13.28
N VAL A 282 0.65 1.38 12.14
CA VAL A 282 0.57 2.42 11.11
C VAL A 282 -0.28 3.62 11.54
N LYS A 283 -0.17 4.74 10.82
CA LYS A 283 -1.01 5.94 11.00
C LYS A 283 -2.50 5.51 11.08
N PRO A 284 -3.31 6.00 12.03
CA PRO A 284 -3.10 7.14 12.94
C PRO A 284 -2.36 6.82 14.26
N SER A 285 -1.81 5.61 14.40
CA SER A 285 -0.98 5.25 15.55
C SER A 285 0.26 6.14 15.61
N PRO A 286 0.69 6.61 16.80
CA PRO A 286 1.89 7.42 16.93
C PRO A 286 3.18 6.61 16.78
N VAL A 287 3.12 5.27 16.71
CA VAL A 287 4.29 4.38 16.75
C VAL A 287 5.25 4.68 15.60
N GLN A 288 4.75 4.81 14.37
CA GLN A 288 5.60 5.12 13.22
C GLN A 288 6.32 6.47 13.37
N ALA A 289 5.60 7.51 13.78
CA ALA A 289 6.18 8.84 13.99
C ALA A 289 7.19 8.85 15.15
N LEU A 290 6.90 8.17 16.26
CA LEU A 290 7.85 7.97 17.36
C LEU A 290 9.12 7.25 16.87
N ALA A 291 8.97 6.19 16.08
CA ALA A 291 10.10 5.46 15.53
C ALA A 291 10.92 6.36 14.57
N ALA A 292 10.27 7.18 13.76
CA ALA A 292 10.94 8.15 12.89
C ALA A 292 11.72 9.21 13.68
N ILE A 293 11.15 9.75 14.78
CA ILE A 293 11.83 10.67 15.70
C ILE A 293 13.08 10.01 16.29
N GLY A 294 12.94 8.80 16.83
CA GLY A 294 14.05 8.06 17.42
C GLY A 294 15.14 7.75 16.38
N THR A 295 14.73 7.35 15.19
CA THR A 295 15.62 7.01 14.07
C THR A 295 16.38 8.23 13.59
N ALA A 296 15.73 9.39 13.41
CA ALA A 296 16.41 10.63 13.05
C ALA A 296 17.45 11.00 14.12
N ALA A 297 17.10 10.85 15.40
CA ALA A 297 17.99 11.24 16.49
C ALA A 297 19.21 10.33 16.68
N SER A 298 19.13 9.03 16.38
CA SER A 298 20.21 8.07 16.64
C SER A 298 20.82 7.40 15.42
N GLY A 299 20.13 7.40 14.28
CA GLY A 299 20.44 6.55 13.13
C GLY A 299 20.10 5.06 13.33
N GLU A 300 19.55 4.66 14.48
CA GLU A 300 19.27 3.26 14.81
C GLU A 300 17.79 2.92 14.68
N VAL A 301 17.38 2.41 13.51
CA VAL A 301 15.98 2.08 13.19
C VAL A 301 15.38 1.06 14.16
N VAL A 302 16.09 -0.05 14.41
CA VAL A 302 15.61 -1.16 15.28
C VAL A 302 15.38 -0.69 16.72
N SER A 303 16.35 0.03 17.30
CA SER A 303 16.26 0.58 18.65
C SER A 303 15.09 1.57 18.75
N ALA A 304 14.92 2.43 17.75
CA ALA A 304 13.84 3.41 17.70
C ALA A 304 12.45 2.77 17.60
N LEU A 305 12.28 1.73 16.77
CA LEU A 305 11.02 0.97 16.67
C LEU A 305 10.64 0.33 18.01
N ARG A 306 11.58 -0.34 18.67
CA ARG A 306 11.35 -0.96 19.99
C ARG A 306 11.03 0.08 21.06
N ALA A 307 11.69 1.24 21.04
CA ALA A 307 11.42 2.33 21.98
C ALA A 307 10.03 2.96 21.73
N ALA A 308 9.66 3.18 20.47
CA ALA A 308 8.35 3.70 20.09
C ALA A 308 7.22 2.77 20.54
N TYR A 309 7.39 1.47 20.32
CA TYR A 309 6.45 0.45 20.78
C TYR A 309 6.32 0.43 22.31
N ALA A 310 7.45 0.40 23.02
CA ALA A 310 7.47 0.40 24.49
C ALA A 310 6.78 1.64 25.07
N LEU A 311 6.97 2.82 24.47
CA LEU A 311 6.30 4.04 24.90
C LEU A 311 4.79 3.96 24.66
N ARG A 312 4.33 3.57 23.47
CA ARG A 312 2.90 3.46 23.17
C ARG A 312 2.20 2.39 24.00
N ARG A 313 2.83 1.24 24.18
CA ARG A 313 2.21 0.05 24.79
C ARG A 313 2.33 0.04 26.31
N GLU A 314 3.50 0.40 26.83
CA GLU A 314 3.82 0.28 28.25
C GLU A 314 3.94 1.64 28.95
N GLY A 315 3.86 2.76 28.21
CA GLY A 315 4.15 4.09 28.75
C GLY A 315 5.62 4.28 29.12
N LYS A 316 6.55 3.44 28.65
CA LYS A 316 7.96 3.52 29.08
C LYS A 316 8.84 4.24 28.07
N LEU A 317 9.38 5.40 28.44
CA LEU A 317 10.38 6.09 27.64
C LEU A 317 11.73 5.36 27.68
N ARG A 318 12.22 4.88 26.52
CA ARG A 318 13.50 4.16 26.37
C ARG A 318 14.41 4.87 25.35
N PRO A 319 15.75 4.68 25.39
CA PRO A 319 16.63 5.13 24.30
C PRO A 319 16.19 4.52 22.95
N PRO A 320 16.31 5.26 21.82
CA PRO A 320 16.88 6.60 21.71
C PRO A 320 15.93 7.74 22.11
N LEU A 321 14.63 7.49 22.28
CA LEU A 321 13.62 8.52 22.61
C LEU A 321 13.89 9.23 23.95
N ARG A 322 14.44 8.52 24.94
CA ARG A 322 14.85 9.12 26.22
C ARG A 322 15.97 10.16 26.07
N GLY A 323 16.79 10.07 25.01
CA GLY A 323 17.98 10.91 24.79
C GLY A 323 17.75 12.13 23.90
N LEU A 324 16.51 12.57 23.72
CA LEU A 324 16.19 13.66 22.80
C LEU A 324 16.65 15.03 23.33
N GLY A 325 16.52 15.29 24.63
CA GLY A 325 16.83 16.60 25.22
C GLY A 325 16.06 17.74 24.54
N ASP A 326 16.66 18.93 24.45
CA ASP A 326 16.09 20.08 23.75
C ASP A 326 16.08 19.85 22.22
N THR A 327 14.93 19.39 21.70
CA THR A 327 14.73 18.99 20.30
C THR A 327 13.47 19.64 19.71
N THR A 328 13.59 20.16 18.48
CA THR A 328 12.45 20.57 17.65
C THR A 328 12.24 19.55 16.53
N VAL A 329 11.01 19.05 16.38
CA VAL A 329 10.61 18.12 15.32
C VAL A 329 9.85 18.89 14.24
N HIS A 330 10.30 18.77 12.99
CA HIS A 330 9.68 19.32 11.79
C HIS A 330 9.12 18.17 10.98
N VAL A 331 7.84 18.24 10.65
CA VAL A 331 7.12 17.18 9.95
C VAL A 331 6.63 17.72 8.61
N PHE A 332 6.98 17.02 7.54
CA PHE A 332 6.55 17.29 6.17
C PHE A 332 5.65 16.16 5.73
N GLU A 333 4.34 16.43 5.68
CA GLU A 333 3.27 15.45 5.48
C GLU A 333 2.11 16.15 4.75
N ASP A 334 1.52 15.47 3.77
CA ASP A 334 0.34 15.93 3.04
C ASP A 334 -0.98 15.44 3.68
N ALA A 335 -0.97 14.25 4.27
CA ALA A 335 -2.15 13.62 4.85
C ALA A 335 -2.44 14.09 6.30
N PRO A 336 -3.68 14.54 6.61
CA PRO A 336 -4.06 14.95 7.97
C PRO A 336 -3.85 13.86 9.03
N VAL A 337 -4.02 12.59 8.65
CA VAL A 337 -3.83 11.43 9.53
C VAL A 337 -2.37 11.30 10.01
N GLY A 338 -1.40 11.60 9.14
CA GLY A 338 0.02 11.57 9.47
C GLY A 338 0.42 12.73 10.38
N VAL A 339 -0.10 13.93 10.12
CA VAL A 339 0.10 15.11 10.98
C VAL A 339 -0.41 14.83 12.39
N GLU A 340 -1.62 14.27 12.52
CA GLU A 340 -2.18 13.94 13.83
C GLU A 340 -1.39 12.83 14.54
N ALA A 341 -0.92 11.81 13.81
CA ALA A 341 -0.05 10.77 14.37
C ALA A 341 1.25 11.36 14.94
N ALA A 342 1.88 12.29 14.24
CA ALA A 342 3.09 12.98 14.71
C ALA A 342 2.82 13.88 15.93
N ARG A 343 1.68 14.61 15.94
CA ARG A 343 1.27 15.40 17.12
C ARG A 343 1.02 14.54 18.34
N ARG A 344 0.45 13.34 18.17
CA ARG A 344 0.29 12.35 19.25
C ARG A 344 1.64 11.84 19.75
N ALA A 345 2.57 11.55 18.84
CA ALA A 345 3.92 11.13 19.19
C ALA A 345 4.64 12.18 20.07
N VAL A 346 4.63 13.46 19.66
CA VAL A 346 5.26 14.54 20.44
C VAL A 346 4.56 14.73 21.80
N ARG A 347 3.23 14.62 21.88
CA ARG A 347 2.50 14.67 23.16
C ARG A 347 2.92 13.54 24.10
N LEU A 348 3.05 12.31 23.60
CA LEU A 348 3.51 11.18 24.40
C LEU A 348 4.93 11.40 24.93
N LEU A 349 5.82 11.99 24.12
CA LEU A 349 7.17 12.32 24.55
C LEU A 349 7.20 13.42 25.62
N GLY A 350 6.28 14.40 25.56
CA GLY A 350 6.20 15.50 26.54
C GLY A 350 5.41 15.18 27.81
N GLN A 351 4.76 14.02 27.91
CA GLN A 351 3.97 13.62 29.07
C GLN A 351 4.78 12.96 30.19
N GLU A 352 6.05 12.60 29.96
CA GLU A 352 6.92 11.95 30.96
C GLU A 352 7.89 12.91 31.68
N ASP A 353 7.74 14.24 31.52
CA ASP A 353 8.45 15.26 32.32
C ASP A 353 7.60 15.73 33.53
N VAL A 354 7.19 14.79 34.41
CA VAL A 354 6.70 15.08 35.78
C VAL A 354 7.31 14.13 36.80
#